data_AF-A0A0Q8HAE8-F1
#
_entry.id   AF-A0A0Q8HAE8-F1
#
_cell.length_a   1.000
_cell.length_b   1.000
_cell.length_c   1.000
_cell.angle_alpha   90.00
_cell.angle_beta   90.00
_cell.angle_gamma   90.00
#
_symmetry.space_group_name_H-M   'P 1'
#
loop_
_entity.id
_entity.type
_entity.pdbx_description
1 polymer ?
#
loop_
_entity_poly.entity_id
_entity_poly.type
_entity_poly.pdbx_seq_one_letter_code
_entity_poly.pdbx_strand_id
1 'polypeptide(L)'
;MRLPRLRIVVLAAMVLVTLVTLGWWVFGPSGVAVELTRRSWRMEIVIEKLRAEAGSDWCDELPAGAFDISRRVMADPKGMRSEPSEHCRYTMLAWRRSWIAKSEGGPADRPDWPRPPLRVAPPGEAGSERLGKREAYFEIELRDREDHAWVCRVTPERWQQLREGQRFRVPVDRFGTADCPRMYPSRF
;
A
#
# COMPACT_ATOMS: atom_id res chain seq x y z
N MET A 1 -14.87 37.73 60.97
CA MET A 1 -15.18 37.00 59.72
C MET A 1 -14.29 37.52 58.58
N ARG A 2 -13.16 36.86 58.27
CA ARG A 2 -12.21 37.22 57.19
C ARG A 2 -12.26 36.21 56.02
N LEU A 3 -13.47 35.85 55.59
CA LEU A 3 -13.72 34.85 54.54
C LEU A 3 -13.71 35.34 53.06
N PRO A 4 -13.73 36.65 52.70
CA PRO A 4 -13.87 37.03 51.29
C PRO A 4 -12.56 36.86 50.48
N ARG A 5 -11.39 37.07 51.10
CA ARG A 5 -10.09 36.92 50.42
C ARG A 5 -9.77 35.47 50.09
N LEU A 6 -10.12 34.55 50.98
CA LEU A 6 -9.91 33.11 50.77
C LEU A 6 -10.71 32.60 49.57
N ARG A 7 -11.97 33.03 49.41
CA ARG A 7 -12.82 32.63 48.27
C ARG A 7 -12.28 33.14 46.94
N ILE A 8 -11.77 34.37 46.89
CA ILE A 8 -11.17 34.95 45.68
C ILE A 8 -9.90 34.16 45.29
N VAL A 9 -9.04 33.85 46.26
CA VAL A 9 -7.82 33.07 46.02
C VAL A 9 -8.16 31.67 45.48
N VAL A 10 -9.16 31.00 46.06
CA VAL A 10 -9.60 29.66 45.61
C VAL A 10 -10.18 29.71 44.19
N LEU A 11 -11.01 30.70 43.86
CA LEU A 11 -11.55 30.87 42.51
C LEU A 11 -10.46 31.14 41.48
N ALA A 12 -9.53 32.06 41.78
CA ALA A 12 -8.40 32.35 40.91
C ALA A 12 -7.52 31.11 40.68
N ALA A 13 -7.27 30.30 41.71
CA ALA A 13 -6.53 29.05 41.60
C ALA A 13 -7.26 28.02 40.71
N MET A 14 -8.58 27.85 40.87
CA MET A 14 -9.36 26.94 40.02
C MET A 14 -9.36 27.37 38.56
N VAL A 15 -9.50 28.68 38.28
CA VAL A 15 -9.43 29.23 36.91
C VAL A 15 -8.04 29.00 36.32
N LEU A 16 -6.98 29.24 37.08
CA LEU A 16 -5.61 28.99 36.62
C LEU A 16 -5.40 27.51 36.28
N VAL A 17 -5.82 26.60 37.15
CA VAL A 17 -5.70 25.15 36.91
C VAL A 17 -6.49 24.72 35.67
N THR A 18 -7.73 25.19 35.51
CA THR A 18 -8.53 24.87 34.31
C THR A 18 -7.92 25.44 33.04
N LEU A 19 -7.38 26.66 33.06
CA LEU A 19 -6.68 27.23 31.91
C LEU A 19 -5.41 26.44 31.57
N VAL A 20 -4.66 25.97 32.56
CA VAL A 20 -3.46 25.15 32.33
C VAL A 20 -3.84 23.78 31.75
N THR A 21 -4.88 23.12 32.25
CA THR A 21 -5.32 21.82 31.72
C THR A 21 -5.91 21.94 30.32
N LEU A 22 -6.75 22.95 30.06
CA LEU A 22 -7.26 23.26 28.72
C LEU A 22 -6.13 23.64 27.76
N GLY A 23 -5.19 24.47 28.21
CA GLY A 23 -4.01 24.83 27.43
C GLY A 23 -3.17 23.61 27.05
N TRP A 24 -2.94 22.71 28.01
CA TRP A 24 -2.23 21.45 27.72
C TRP A 24 -3.03 20.51 26.82
N TRP A 25 -4.35 20.48 26.93
CA TRP A 25 -5.19 19.65 26.06
C TRP A 25 -5.21 20.15 24.61
N VAL A 26 -5.26 21.48 24.41
CA VAL A 26 -5.30 22.11 23.08
C VAL A 26 -3.91 22.18 22.43
N PHE A 27 -2.87 22.49 23.20
CA PHE A 27 -1.50 22.72 22.70
C PHE A 27 -0.53 21.61 23.06
N GLY A 28 -1.01 20.53 23.69
CA GLY A 28 -0.21 19.37 24.01
C GLY A 28 0.30 18.66 22.76
N PRO A 29 1.35 17.85 22.89
CA PRO A 29 1.88 17.11 21.77
C PRO A 29 0.85 16.11 21.25
N SER A 30 0.56 16.20 19.95
CA SER A 30 -0.43 15.34 19.30
C SER A 30 0.13 13.95 18.98
N GLY A 31 -0.74 12.94 19.07
CA GLY A 31 -0.42 11.56 18.70
C GLY A 31 -0.04 10.65 19.86
N VAL A 32 -0.04 9.35 19.57
CA VAL A 32 0.31 8.28 20.51
C VAL A 32 1.83 8.13 20.55
N ALA A 33 2.39 7.96 21.74
CA ALA A 33 3.81 7.67 21.91
C ALA A 33 4.08 6.22 21.53
N VAL A 34 4.95 6.01 20.55
CA VAL A 34 5.29 4.69 20.02
C VAL A 34 6.80 4.51 19.97
N GLU A 35 7.22 3.27 20.01
CA GLU A 35 8.60 2.82 19.86
C GLU A 35 8.73 2.00 18.57
N LEU A 36 9.81 2.22 17.83
CA LEU A 36 10.13 1.41 16.67
C LEU A 36 10.69 0.07 17.14
N THR A 37 9.92 -1.00 16.95
CA THR A 37 10.26 -2.34 17.42
C THR A 37 10.88 -3.21 16.34
N ARG A 38 10.57 -2.97 15.07
CA ARG A 38 11.10 -3.76 13.95
C ARG A 38 11.31 -2.92 12.71
N ARG A 39 12.36 -3.23 11.96
CA ARG A 39 12.54 -2.80 10.56
C ARG A 39 12.56 -4.00 9.64
N SER A 40 11.81 -3.94 8.55
CA SER A 40 11.81 -4.96 7.51
C SER A 40 11.84 -4.33 6.12
N TRP A 41 12.38 -5.07 5.17
CA TRP A 41 12.24 -4.76 3.75
C TRP A 41 11.69 -5.98 3.02
N ARG A 42 11.00 -5.73 1.90
CA ARG A 42 10.46 -6.76 1.02
C ARG A 42 10.56 -6.29 -0.43
N MET A 43 11.23 -7.08 -1.26
CA MET A 43 11.40 -6.87 -2.69
C MET A 43 10.51 -7.85 -3.44
N GLU A 44 9.63 -7.32 -4.29
CA GLU A 44 8.67 -8.12 -5.05
C GLU A 44 8.83 -7.92 -6.55
N ILE A 45 8.84 -9.02 -7.29
CA ILE A 45 8.75 -9.00 -8.75
C ILE A 45 7.51 -9.78 -9.16
N VAL A 46 6.60 -9.12 -9.86
CA VAL A 46 5.45 -9.78 -10.48
C VAL A 46 5.97 -10.62 -11.64
N ILE A 47 5.70 -11.91 -11.62
CA ILE A 47 6.00 -12.82 -12.72
C ILE A 47 4.75 -12.96 -13.55
N GLU A 48 4.88 -12.63 -14.83
CA GLU A 48 3.82 -12.74 -15.81
C GLU A 48 4.01 -14.03 -16.60
N LYS A 49 2.91 -14.70 -16.93
CA LYS A 49 2.87 -15.87 -17.80
C LYS A 49 2.09 -15.52 -19.06
N LEU A 50 2.63 -15.88 -20.21
CA LEU A 50 1.95 -15.79 -21.49
C LEU A 50 0.85 -16.85 -21.54
N ARG A 51 -0.40 -16.42 -21.71
CA ARG A 51 -1.57 -17.29 -21.75
C ARG A 51 -2.34 -17.08 -23.04
N ALA A 52 -2.91 -18.16 -23.54
CA ALA A 52 -3.95 -18.10 -24.56
C ALA A 52 -5.25 -17.63 -23.90
N GLU A 53 -5.82 -16.55 -24.41
CA GLU A 53 -7.06 -15.98 -23.93
C GLU A 53 -8.06 -15.90 -25.07
N ALA A 54 -9.30 -16.34 -24.79
CA ALA A 54 -10.40 -16.17 -25.72
C ALA A 54 -10.91 -14.73 -25.66
N GLY A 55 -11.06 -14.12 -26.83
CA GLY A 55 -11.67 -12.82 -27.04
C GLY A 55 -12.79 -12.90 -28.07
N SER A 56 -13.59 -11.85 -28.12
CA SER A 56 -14.62 -11.74 -29.13
C SER A 56 -14.89 -10.28 -29.43
N ASP A 57 -14.91 -9.93 -30.71
CA ASP A 57 -15.11 -8.56 -31.17
C ASP A 57 -15.68 -8.55 -32.58
N TRP A 58 -16.04 -7.38 -33.10
CA TRP A 58 -16.32 -7.23 -34.53
C TRP A 58 -15.07 -7.57 -35.35
N CYS A 59 -15.25 -8.22 -36.49
CA CYS A 59 -14.12 -8.76 -37.26
C CYS A 59 -13.21 -7.66 -37.84
N ASP A 60 -13.70 -6.43 -37.98
CA ASP A 60 -12.94 -5.24 -38.36
C ASP A 60 -12.16 -4.60 -37.19
N GLU A 61 -12.44 -5.01 -35.95
CA GLU A 61 -11.82 -4.51 -34.71
C GLU A 61 -10.86 -5.56 -34.08
N LEU A 62 -10.51 -6.61 -34.82
CA LEU A 62 -9.66 -7.69 -34.32
C LEU A 62 -8.27 -7.21 -33.86
N PRO A 63 -7.80 -7.61 -32.67
CA PRO A 63 -6.48 -7.24 -32.21
C PRO A 63 -5.38 -7.95 -33.01
N ALA A 64 -4.23 -7.28 -33.13
CA ALA A 64 -3.04 -7.87 -33.74
C ALA A 64 -2.60 -9.13 -32.96
N GLY A 65 -2.31 -10.21 -33.68
CA GLY A 65 -1.88 -11.48 -33.08
C GLY A 65 -3.03 -12.38 -32.62
N ALA A 66 -4.28 -12.07 -32.99
CA ALA A 66 -5.39 -13.02 -32.90
C ALA A 66 -5.17 -14.23 -33.83
N PHE A 67 -5.50 -15.41 -33.35
CA PHE A 67 -5.48 -16.68 -34.07
C PHE A 67 -6.70 -17.51 -33.68
N ASP A 68 -6.92 -18.65 -34.36
CA ASP A 68 -8.08 -19.52 -34.13
C ASP A 68 -9.42 -18.75 -34.19
N ILE A 69 -9.66 -18.11 -35.35
CA ILE A 69 -10.75 -17.15 -35.53
C ILE A 69 -11.99 -17.87 -36.09
N SER A 70 -13.10 -17.80 -35.35
CA SER A 70 -14.43 -18.23 -35.80
C SER A 70 -15.29 -17.01 -36.10
N ARG A 71 -15.98 -16.99 -37.25
CA ARG A 71 -16.82 -15.85 -37.69
C ARG A 71 -18.30 -16.20 -37.67
N ARG A 72 -19.14 -15.23 -37.32
CA ARG A 72 -20.60 -15.32 -37.44
C ARG A 72 -21.20 -13.96 -37.78
N VAL A 73 -22.23 -13.94 -38.61
CA VAL A 73 -22.99 -12.71 -38.87
C VAL A 73 -24.03 -12.53 -37.76
N MET A 74 -24.08 -11.35 -37.15
CA MET A 74 -25.11 -11.01 -36.17
C MET A 74 -25.47 -9.53 -36.19
N ALA A 75 -26.69 -9.20 -35.77
CA ALA A 75 -27.09 -7.82 -35.51
C ALA A 75 -26.39 -7.29 -34.25
N ASP A 76 -26.05 -6.00 -34.24
CA ASP A 76 -25.43 -5.34 -33.08
C ASP A 76 -26.47 -5.11 -31.96
N PRO A 77 -26.31 -5.77 -30.79
CA PRO A 77 -27.24 -5.60 -29.67
C PRO A 77 -27.29 -4.17 -29.12
N LYS A 78 -26.23 -3.38 -29.31
CA LYS A 78 -26.13 -1.99 -28.85
C LYS A 78 -26.65 -0.99 -29.88
N GLY A 79 -26.97 -1.43 -31.10
CA GLY A 79 -27.47 -0.58 -32.18
C GLY A 79 -26.48 0.47 -32.71
N MET A 80 -25.17 0.27 -32.49
CA MET A 80 -24.15 1.16 -33.05
C MET A 80 -23.93 0.91 -34.55
N ARG A 81 -24.23 -0.31 -35.02
CA ARG A 81 -24.20 -0.69 -36.44
C ARG A 81 -25.62 -0.86 -36.97
N SER A 82 -25.89 -0.23 -38.12
CA SER A 82 -27.22 -0.22 -38.76
C SER A 82 -27.57 -1.54 -39.47
N GLU A 83 -26.56 -2.30 -39.88
CA GLU A 83 -26.72 -3.57 -40.59
C GLU A 83 -26.03 -4.72 -39.82
N PRO A 84 -26.53 -5.97 -39.95
CA PRO A 84 -25.83 -7.14 -39.44
C PRO A 84 -24.41 -7.21 -40.00
N SER A 85 -23.44 -7.47 -39.13
CA SER A 85 -22.02 -7.51 -39.50
C SER A 85 -21.32 -8.74 -38.92
N GLU A 86 -20.09 -9.00 -39.36
CA GLU A 86 -19.32 -10.16 -38.91
C GLU A 86 -18.77 -9.94 -37.51
N HIS A 87 -19.17 -10.80 -36.58
CA HIS A 87 -18.63 -10.89 -35.24
C HIS A 87 -17.67 -12.08 -35.16
N CYS A 88 -16.45 -11.81 -34.69
CA CYS A 88 -15.38 -12.78 -34.57
C CYS A 88 -15.24 -13.26 -33.11
N ARG A 89 -15.00 -14.56 -32.94
CA ARG A 89 -14.41 -15.12 -31.71
C ARG A 89 -12.99 -15.54 -32.05
N TYR A 90 -12.05 -15.26 -31.17
CA TYR A 90 -10.64 -15.49 -31.44
C TYR A 90 -9.90 -15.89 -30.17
N THR A 91 -8.71 -16.43 -30.33
CA THR A 91 -7.73 -16.61 -29.26
C THR A 91 -6.57 -15.67 -29.48
N MET A 92 -5.99 -15.11 -28.41
CA MET A 92 -4.77 -14.33 -28.49
C MET A 92 -3.82 -14.66 -27.34
N LEU A 93 -2.53 -14.42 -27.55
CA LEU A 93 -1.54 -14.53 -26.47
C LEU A 93 -1.47 -13.23 -25.69
N ALA A 94 -1.68 -13.31 -24.38
CA ALA A 94 -1.59 -12.16 -23.48
C ALA A 94 -0.74 -12.48 -22.25
N TRP A 95 0.07 -11.51 -21.84
CA TRP A 95 0.79 -11.59 -20.59
C TRP A 95 -0.15 -11.32 -19.42
N ARG A 96 -0.18 -12.23 -18.46
CA ARG A 96 -0.97 -12.11 -17.24
C ARG A 96 -0.14 -12.40 -16.02
N ARG A 97 -0.43 -11.68 -14.93
CA ARG A 97 0.15 -11.98 -13.62
C ARG A 97 -0.09 -13.45 -13.29
N SER A 98 1.00 -14.17 -13.01
CA SER A 98 0.95 -15.57 -12.61
C SER A 98 1.27 -15.71 -11.12
N TRP A 99 2.39 -15.17 -10.66
CA TRP A 99 2.82 -15.26 -9.27
C TRP A 99 3.78 -14.11 -8.92
N ILE A 100 4.19 -13.98 -7.66
CA ILE A 100 5.08 -12.93 -7.18
C ILE A 100 6.31 -13.58 -6.57
N ALA A 101 7.49 -13.27 -7.10
CA ALA A 101 8.77 -13.62 -6.50
C ALA A 101 9.08 -12.62 -5.40
N LYS A 102 9.48 -13.10 -4.22
CA LYS A 102 9.71 -12.27 -3.03
C LYS A 102 11.07 -12.54 -2.44
N SER A 103 11.72 -11.48 -1.98
CA SER A 103 12.86 -11.53 -1.06
C SER A 103 12.56 -10.58 0.09
N GLU A 104 12.84 -10.97 1.32
CA GLU A 104 12.58 -10.18 2.51
C GLU A 104 13.72 -10.33 3.51
N GLY A 105 13.89 -9.33 4.36
CA GLY A 105 14.95 -9.31 5.35
C GLY A 105 14.84 -8.17 6.34
N GLY A 106 15.75 -8.16 7.29
CA GLY A 106 15.88 -7.13 8.32
C GLY A 106 16.96 -6.10 8.00
N PRO A 107 17.29 -5.23 8.97
CA PRO A 107 18.36 -4.24 8.83
C PRO A 107 19.77 -4.84 8.71
N ALA A 108 19.96 -6.10 9.11
CA ALA A 108 21.23 -6.82 8.94
C ALA A 108 21.42 -7.36 7.51
N ASP A 109 20.33 -7.52 6.75
CA ASP A 109 20.35 -8.10 5.42
C ASP A 109 20.40 -7.00 4.37
N ARG A 110 21.18 -7.21 3.30
CA ARG A 110 21.15 -6.33 2.13
C ARG A 110 19.88 -6.59 1.33
N PRO A 111 19.07 -5.56 1.01
CA PRO A 111 17.94 -5.72 0.11
C PRO A 111 18.41 -6.15 -1.28
N ASP A 112 17.96 -7.33 -1.74
CA ASP A 112 18.23 -7.84 -3.10
C ASP A 112 16.92 -8.21 -3.80
N TRP A 113 16.92 -8.08 -5.13
CA TRP A 113 15.81 -8.48 -5.97
C TRP A 113 15.84 -10.00 -6.15
N PRO A 114 14.71 -10.71 -5.97
CA PRO A 114 14.67 -12.15 -6.21
C PRO A 114 15.00 -12.46 -7.67
N ARG A 115 15.71 -13.59 -7.90
CA ARG A 115 16.09 -14.07 -9.24
C ARG A 115 15.42 -15.42 -9.52
N PRO A 116 14.08 -15.43 -9.71
CA PRO A 116 13.38 -16.67 -9.93
C PRO A 116 13.78 -17.33 -11.25
N PRO A 117 13.83 -18.66 -11.33
CA PRO A 117 13.91 -19.34 -12.61
C PRO A 117 12.64 -19.06 -13.41
N LEU A 118 12.79 -18.71 -14.69
CA LEU A 118 11.67 -18.44 -15.59
C LEU A 118 11.48 -19.61 -16.54
N ARG A 119 10.22 -20.01 -16.75
CA ARG A 119 9.88 -20.97 -17.80
C ARG A 119 9.87 -20.30 -19.16
N VAL A 120 10.43 -20.97 -20.15
CA VAL A 120 10.44 -20.51 -21.55
C VAL A 120 9.77 -21.59 -22.39
N ALA A 121 8.67 -21.23 -23.05
CA ALA A 121 8.01 -22.05 -24.05
C ALA A 121 8.50 -21.65 -25.46
N PRO A 122 8.26 -22.48 -26.49
CA PRO A 122 8.56 -22.12 -27.87
C PRO A 122 7.92 -20.78 -28.28
N PRO A 123 8.53 -20.04 -29.23
CA PRO A 123 7.95 -18.79 -29.73
C PRO A 123 6.55 -19.00 -30.30
N GLY A 124 5.60 -18.15 -29.93
CA GLY A 124 4.21 -18.26 -30.38
C GLY A 124 3.36 -19.24 -29.58
N GLU A 125 3.88 -19.87 -28.54
CA GLU A 125 3.13 -20.73 -27.65
C GLU A 125 2.88 -20.08 -26.28
N ALA A 126 1.73 -20.40 -25.68
CA ALA A 126 1.46 -20.05 -24.30
C ALA A 126 2.40 -20.82 -23.35
N GLY A 127 2.75 -20.23 -22.21
CA GLY A 127 3.52 -20.92 -21.18
C GLY A 127 4.78 -20.18 -20.72
N SER A 128 5.37 -19.37 -21.60
CA SER A 128 6.54 -18.54 -21.27
C SER A 128 6.24 -17.61 -20.09
N GLU A 129 7.22 -17.42 -19.22
CA GLU A 129 7.20 -16.51 -18.09
C GLU A 129 8.18 -15.35 -18.32
N ARG A 130 7.85 -14.17 -17.81
CA ARG A 130 8.74 -13.01 -17.83
C ARG A 130 8.66 -12.22 -16.53
N LEU A 131 9.71 -11.43 -16.26
CA LEU A 131 9.69 -10.44 -15.20
C LEU A 131 8.77 -9.28 -15.60
N GLY A 132 7.79 -8.99 -14.75
CA GLY A 132 6.90 -7.85 -14.88
C GLY A 132 7.31 -6.71 -13.92
N LYS A 133 6.31 -6.08 -13.31
CA LYS A 133 6.50 -4.95 -12.40
C LYS A 133 7.32 -5.33 -11.18
N ARG A 134 8.24 -4.44 -10.78
CA ARG A 134 9.01 -4.53 -9.54
C ARG A 134 8.49 -3.55 -8.51
N GLU A 135 8.40 -3.98 -7.26
CA GLU A 135 7.95 -3.16 -6.13
C GLU A 135 8.84 -3.39 -4.90
N ALA A 136 9.27 -2.31 -4.28
CA ALA A 136 10.11 -2.32 -3.09
C ALA A 136 9.32 -1.76 -1.90
N TYR A 137 9.30 -2.52 -0.82
CA TYR A 137 8.61 -2.18 0.41
C TYR A 137 9.63 -2.05 1.52
N PHE A 138 9.68 -0.88 2.16
CA PHE A 138 10.47 -0.63 3.35
C PHE A 138 9.51 -0.29 4.47
N GLU A 139 9.40 -1.19 5.43
CA GLU A 139 8.37 -1.17 6.47
C GLU A 139 9.03 -1.08 7.85
N ILE A 140 8.39 -0.32 8.73
CA ILE A 140 8.73 -0.24 10.15
C ILE A 140 7.52 -0.62 10.96
N GLU A 141 7.75 -1.35 12.05
CA GLU A 141 6.73 -1.66 13.04
C GLU A 141 6.90 -0.72 14.23
N LEU A 142 5.80 -0.07 14.59
CA LEU A 142 5.72 0.86 15.71
C LEU A 142 4.78 0.26 16.74
N ARG A 143 5.16 0.23 18.01
CA ARG A 143 4.32 -0.24 19.12
C ARG A 143 4.18 0.80 20.22
N ASP A 144 2.99 0.92 20.79
CA ASP A 144 2.79 1.72 22.01
C ASP A 144 2.96 0.87 23.29
N ARG A 145 2.65 1.47 24.44
CA ARG A 145 2.72 0.78 25.75
C ARG A 145 1.57 -0.18 26.00
N GLU A 146 0.50 -0.07 25.23
CA GLU A 146 -0.69 -0.91 25.30
C GLU A 146 -0.61 -2.08 24.28
N ASP A 147 0.56 -2.25 23.65
CA ASP A 147 0.89 -3.26 22.64
C ASP A 147 0.10 -3.14 21.32
N HIS A 148 -0.48 -1.97 21.05
CA HIS A 148 -0.99 -1.67 19.72
C HIS A 148 0.16 -1.55 18.74
N ALA A 149 0.04 -2.21 17.58
CA ALA A 149 1.07 -2.26 16.56
C ALA A 149 0.60 -1.63 15.25
N TRP A 150 1.45 -0.78 14.67
CA TRP A 150 1.23 -0.18 13.36
C TRP A 150 2.40 -0.48 12.43
N VAL A 151 2.11 -0.87 11.19
CA VAL A 151 3.11 -1.05 10.14
C VAL A 151 3.09 0.15 9.21
N CYS A 152 4.20 0.88 9.18
CA CYS A 152 4.36 2.08 8.39
C CYS A 152 5.31 1.83 7.22
N ARG A 153 4.87 2.17 6.00
CA ARG A 153 5.76 2.23 4.84
C ARG A 153 6.53 3.54 4.83
N VAL A 154 7.83 3.45 4.60
CA VAL A 154 8.75 4.59 4.55
C VAL A 154 9.61 4.52 3.30
N THR A 155 10.30 5.62 2.99
CA THR A 155 11.29 5.62 1.90
C THR A 155 12.53 4.83 2.32
N PRO A 156 13.30 4.26 1.37
CA PRO A 156 14.54 3.54 1.67
C PRO A 156 15.55 4.39 2.47
N GLU A 157 15.67 5.67 2.15
CA GLU A 157 16.61 6.59 2.83
C GLU A 157 16.22 6.77 4.29
N ARG A 158 14.92 6.98 4.56
CA ARG A 158 14.41 7.11 5.92
C ARG A 158 14.58 5.79 6.68
N TRP A 159 14.26 4.66 6.05
CA TRP A 159 14.37 3.34 6.65
C TRP A 159 15.80 3.01 7.14
N GLN A 160 16.81 3.40 6.36
CA GLN A 160 18.23 3.20 6.72
C GLN A 160 18.66 4.04 7.94
N GLN A 161 18.11 5.25 8.08
CA GLN A 161 18.43 6.15 9.19
C GLN A 161 17.74 5.76 10.50
N LEU A 162 16.60 5.09 10.41
CA LEU A 162 15.85 4.64 11.57
C LEU A 162 16.62 3.57 12.35
N ARG A 163 16.36 3.44 13.64
CA ARG A 163 16.94 2.38 14.48
C ARG A 163 15.85 1.85 15.40
N GLU A 164 15.90 0.55 15.69
CA GLU A 164 15.03 -0.06 16.69
C GLU A 164 15.30 0.59 18.05
N GLY A 165 14.24 0.77 18.85
CA GLY A 165 14.26 1.54 20.09
C GLY A 165 14.05 3.06 19.93
N GLN A 166 14.01 3.59 18.70
CA GLN A 166 13.69 4.99 18.49
C GLN A 166 12.23 5.28 18.84
N ARG A 167 12.00 6.42 19.51
CA ARG A 167 10.68 6.84 19.97
C ARG A 167 10.11 7.93 19.10
N PHE A 168 8.82 7.82 18.82
CA PHE A 168 8.07 8.74 17.98
C PHE A 168 6.73 9.08 18.60
N ARG A 169 6.12 10.14 18.09
CA ARG A 169 4.68 10.32 18.19
C ARG A 169 4.04 10.19 16.82
N VAL A 170 2.95 9.44 16.78
CA VAL A 170 2.19 9.17 15.56
C VAL A 170 0.75 9.64 15.76
N PRO A 171 0.23 10.55 14.92
CA PRO A 171 -1.20 10.86 14.93
C PRO A 171 -1.99 9.60 14.56
N VAL A 172 -2.98 9.26 15.38
CA VAL A 172 -3.89 8.14 15.13
C VAL A 172 -5.29 8.72 15.00
N ASP A 173 -6.02 8.30 13.98
CA ASP A 173 -7.40 8.75 13.78
C ASP A 173 -8.37 8.08 14.76
N ARG A 174 -9.64 8.46 14.71
CA ARG A 174 -10.69 7.90 15.58
C ARG A 174 -10.95 6.39 15.37
N PHE A 175 -10.41 5.80 14.31
CA PHE A 175 -10.56 4.39 13.97
C PHE A 175 -9.31 3.57 14.32
N GLY A 176 -8.27 4.18 14.90
CA GLY A 176 -7.03 3.49 15.22
C GLY A 176 -6.02 3.44 14.07
N THR A 177 -6.26 4.16 12.96
CA THR A 177 -5.34 4.21 11.82
C THR A 177 -4.23 5.22 12.08
N ALA A 178 -2.97 4.77 12.02
CA ALA A 178 -1.81 5.62 12.14
C ALA A 178 -1.52 6.43 10.87
N ASP A 179 -1.35 7.76 11.00
CA ASP A 179 -0.84 8.66 9.96
C ASP A 179 0.69 8.70 10.00
N CYS A 180 1.30 7.62 9.49
CA CYS A 180 2.75 7.42 9.47
C CYS A 180 3.55 8.58 8.81
N PRO A 181 3.09 9.20 7.70
CA PRO A 181 3.77 10.37 7.12
C PRO A 181 3.97 11.53 8.10
N ARG A 182 3.03 11.73 9.04
CA ARG A 182 3.08 12.81 10.05
C ARG A 182 3.81 12.44 11.34
N MET A 183 4.41 11.25 11.40
CA MET A 183 5.21 10.81 12.55
C MET A 183 6.44 11.70 12.76
N TYR A 184 6.70 12.10 14.01
CA TYR A 184 7.85 12.92 14.39
C TYR A 184 8.62 12.34 15.60
N PRO A 185 9.95 12.57 15.69
CA PRO A 185 10.75 12.08 16.82
C PRO A 185 10.27 12.63 18.17
N SER A 186 10.29 11.79 19.20
CA SER A 186 9.90 12.18 20.56
C SER A 186 11.01 11.78 21.55
N ARG A 187 11.28 12.64 22.55
CA ARG A 187 12.27 12.41 23.60
C ARG A 187 11.68 11.91 24.93
N PHE A 188 10.42 11.47 24.93
CA PHE A 188 9.73 11.00 26.15
C PHE A 188 10.32 9.70 26.67
#